data_AF-A0A7J9DY59-F1
#
_entry.id   AF-A0A7J9DY59-F1
#
_cell.length_a   1.000
_cell.length_b   1.000
_cell.length_c   1.000
_cell.angle_alpha   90.00
_cell.angle_beta   90.00
_cell.angle_gamma   90.00
#
_symmetry.space_group_name_H-M   'P 1'
#
loop_
_entity.id
_entity.type
_entity.pdbx_description
1 polymer ?
#
loop_
_entity_poly.entity_id
_entity_poly.type
_entity_poly.pdbx_seq_one_letter_code
_entity_poly.pdbx_strand_id
1 'polypeptide(L)'
;MKLWKRAVGAVKDKNSIVVVYISRRNSFRNPELEAAIIKATSHDELHIDKRSAQVVFSWIRASPVSLGPLIWALSRRMEKTRSWVVAIKGLMLMHGIFHCKAPVVQMMQRLPFDLSTFSDGHSKPSKTWGFNSIIREYFAFLDQRAAIFLEQDNQNNNNKVEERLLLVQQLLKLEKWQSLLDLLLQIRPRAENMKVRLIMEAMDCVIIEIYDVYGIICNEIAKILLKIYSVSKHEAAMALRVLHKAMKQSEELSLFFEFCKEYGVLNATELPTVTRIPEEDVEELERIMNGVSVPEKTINYKEGFEEMNQMEMTAVVEEYTRGTLRTIITDKWVVFEENDEQQYGFSNETKIVAEDDAGKDHLLLPLVPINNVPVYNPYELPDLISF
;
A
#
# COMPACT_ATOMS: atom_id res chain seq x y z
N MET A 1 -27.33 20.75 7.15
CA MET A 1 -26.92 19.64 8.05
C MET A 1 -25.48 19.14 7.85
N LYS A 2 -24.93 19.03 6.62
CA LYS A 2 -23.54 18.56 6.41
C LYS A 2 -22.46 19.45 7.08
N LEU A 3 -22.58 20.78 6.96
CA LEU A 3 -21.62 21.72 7.57
C LEU A 3 -21.52 21.61 9.09
N TRP A 4 -22.65 21.38 9.77
CA TRP A 4 -22.69 21.17 11.22
C TRP A 4 -21.95 19.91 11.64
N LYS A 5 -22.11 18.80 10.92
CA LYS A 5 -21.36 17.56 11.18
C LYS A 5 -19.85 17.77 11.02
N ARG A 6 -19.44 18.48 9.96
CA ARG A 6 -18.03 18.83 9.72
C ARG A 6 -17.46 19.71 10.83
N ALA A 7 -18.21 20.73 11.26
CA ALA A 7 -17.79 21.61 12.34
C ALA A 7 -17.64 20.86 13.68
N VAL A 8 -18.60 20.01 14.04
CA VAL A 8 -18.54 19.16 15.24
C VAL A 8 -17.35 18.21 15.18
N GLY A 9 -17.11 17.60 14.01
CA GLY A 9 -15.93 16.75 13.77
C GLY A 9 -14.62 17.51 13.98
N ALA A 10 -14.49 18.71 13.42
CA ALA A 10 -13.30 19.54 13.55
C ALA A 10 -13.05 19.98 15.00
N VAL A 11 -14.10 20.35 15.75
CA VAL A 11 -14.00 20.67 17.18
C VAL A 11 -13.57 19.44 17.98
N LYS A 12 -14.14 18.26 17.69
CA LYS A 12 -13.75 17.01 18.34
C LYS A 12 -12.29 16.66 18.09
N ASP A 13 -11.80 16.83 16.87
CA ASP A 13 -10.40 16.58 16.53
C ASP A 13 -9.46 17.58 17.23
N LYS A 14 -9.78 18.88 17.24
CA LYS A 14 -9.02 19.89 17.98
C LYS A 14 -8.98 19.60 19.48
N ASN A 15 -10.12 19.29 20.09
CA ASN A 15 -10.19 18.94 21.51
C ASN A 15 -9.39 17.67 21.81
N SER A 16 -9.44 16.67 20.94
CA SER A 16 -8.63 15.45 21.09
C SER A 16 -7.14 15.78 21.08
N ILE A 17 -6.67 16.64 20.17
CA ILE A 17 -5.26 17.08 20.10
C ILE A 17 -4.87 17.84 21.36
N VAL A 18 -5.70 18.76 21.85
CA VAL A 18 -5.42 19.47 23.12
C VAL A 18 -5.29 18.48 24.27
N VAL A 19 -6.19 17.50 24.37
CA VAL A 19 -6.13 16.43 25.38
C VAL A 19 -4.83 15.63 25.30
N VAL A 20 -4.28 15.40 24.11
CA VAL A 20 -2.97 14.74 23.94
C VAL A 20 -1.86 15.50 24.66
N TYR A 21 -1.75 16.81 24.44
CA TYR A 21 -0.64 17.61 24.96
C TYR A 21 -0.75 17.92 26.46
N ILE A 22 -1.97 17.96 27.02
CA ILE A 22 -2.18 18.20 28.47
C ILE A 22 -2.12 16.92 29.32
N SER A 23 -2.23 15.75 28.68
CA SER A 23 -2.22 14.49 29.42
C SER A 23 -0.83 14.13 29.95
N ARG A 24 -0.79 13.36 31.05
CA ARG A 24 0.47 12.85 31.61
C ARG A 24 1.25 12.03 30.59
N ARG A 25 2.55 12.32 30.47
CA ARG A 25 3.53 11.53 29.71
C ARG A 25 3.77 10.20 30.40
N ASN A 26 3.88 9.13 29.62
CA ASN A 26 4.32 7.81 30.08
C ASN A 26 5.13 7.15 28.94
N SER A 27 5.85 6.06 29.23
CA SER A 27 6.74 5.39 28.27
C SER A 27 6.00 4.84 27.03
N PHE A 28 4.68 4.68 27.11
CA PHE A 28 3.83 4.17 26.03
C PHE A 28 3.13 5.29 25.25
N ARG A 29 3.43 6.56 25.52
CA ARG A 29 2.71 7.69 24.93
C ARG A 29 3.69 8.68 24.31
N ASN A 30 3.62 8.78 22.99
CA ASN A 30 4.28 9.82 22.21
C ASN A 30 3.23 10.84 21.74
N PRO A 31 3.19 12.06 22.32
CA PRO A 31 2.19 13.08 21.96
C PRO A 31 2.22 13.50 20.49
N GLU A 32 3.39 13.54 19.87
CA GLU A 32 3.52 13.94 18.46
C GLU A 32 2.94 12.87 17.54
N LEU A 33 3.25 11.60 17.82
CA LEU A 33 2.70 10.46 17.10
C LEU A 33 1.18 10.35 17.31
N GLU A 34 0.68 10.51 18.53
CA GLU A 34 -0.76 10.49 18.82
C GLU A 34 -1.49 11.65 18.11
N ALA A 35 -0.91 12.85 18.08
CA ALA A 35 -1.46 13.98 17.34
C ALA A 35 -1.45 13.74 15.82
N ALA A 36 -0.39 13.14 15.27
CA ALA A 36 -0.31 12.76 13.87
C ALA A 36 -1.40 11.73 13.50
N ILE A 37 -1.62 10.71 14.33
CA ILE A 37 -2.71 9.74 14.14
C ILE A 37 -4.07 10.44 14.15
N ILE A 38 -4.32 11.35 15.10
CA ILE A 38 -5.58 12.11 15.16
C ILE A 38 -5.81 12.94 13.88
N LYS A 39 -4.78 13.61 13.38
CA LYS A 39 -4.87 14.42 12.15
C LYS A 39 -5.09 13.56 10.90
N ALA A 40 -4.31 12.49 10.75
CA ALA A 40 -4.43 11.51 9.67
C ALA A 40 -5.83 10.92 9.61
N THR A 41 -6.43 10.63 10.77
CA THR A 41 -7.75 10.00 10.87
C THR A 41 -8.84 10.99 11.30
N SER A 42 -8.72 12.26 10.92
CA SER A 42 -9.70 13.32 11.21
C SER A 42 -11.10 13.03 10.63
N HIS A 43 -12.12 13.75 11.10
CA HIS A 43 -13.50 13.65 10.61
C HIS A 43 -13.72 14.33 9.25
N ASP A 44 -12.65 14.73 8.55
CA ASP A 44 -12.76 15.29 7.21
C ASP A 44 -13.15 14.22 6.18
N GLU A 45 -14.26 14.43 5.48
CA GLU A 45 -14.81 13.48 4.49
C GLU A 45 -14.11 13.54 3.13
N LEU A 46 -13.22 14.51 2.91
CA LEU A 46 -12.64 14.77 1.59
C LEU A 46 -11.44 13.88 1.30
N HIS A 47 -10.45 13.85 2.19
CA HIS A 47 -9.20 13.12 1.96
C HIS A 47 -8.54 12.73 3.28
N ILE A 48 -7.60 11.79 3.22
CA ILE A 48 -6.67 11.53 4.33
C ILE A 48 -5.63 12.67 4.44
N ASP A 49 -5.21 13.05 5.65
CA ASP A 49 -4.08 13.97 5.81
C ASP A 49 -2.77 13.20 5.57
N LYS A 50 -2.32 13.23 4.30
CA LYS A 50 -1.11 12.54 3.85
C LYS A 50 0.15 12.97 4.62
N ARG A 51 0.27 14.25 4.98
CA ARG A 51 1.44 14.75 5.73
C ARG A 51 1.49 14.07 7.10
N SER A 52 0.37 14.02 7.79
CA SER A 52 0.28 13.37 9.10
C SER A 52 0.46 11.85 9.00
N ALA A 53 -0.06 11.20 7.95
CA ALA A 53 0.17 9.78 7.69
C ALA A 53 1.66 9.47 7.45
N GLN A 54 2.36 10.27 6.66
CA GLN A 54 3.80 10.10 6.42
C GLN A 54 4.64 10.25 7.69
N VAL A 55 4.25 11.15 8.61
CA VAL A 55 4.87 11.21 9.93
C VAL A 55 4.69 9.88 10.67
N VAL A 56 3.49 9.29 10.69
CA VAL A 56 3.26 7.99 11.33
C VAL A 56 4.14 6.90 10.72
N PHE A 57 4.25 6.84 9.39
CA PHE A 57 5.09 5.86 8.70
C PHE A 57 6.58 6.06 8.97
N SER A 58 7.07 7.30 9.05
CA SER A 58 8.48 7.57 9.35
C SER A 58 8.87 7.11 10.75
N TRP A 59 7.98 7.23 11.75
CA TRP A 59 8.22 6.71 13.10
C TRP A 59 8.43 5.18 13.12
N ILE A 60 7.59 4.44 12.40
CA ILE A 60 7.69 2.97 12.30
C ILE A 60 9.00 2.56 11.64
N ARG A 61 9.37 3.23 10.55
CA ARG A 61 10.62 2.93 9.82
C ARG A 61 11.86 3.30 10.63
N ALA A 62 11.80 4.37 11.42
CA ALA A 62 12.93 4.85 12.21
C ALA A 62 13.23 3.97 13.43
N SER A 63 12.21 3.43 14.11
CA SER A 63 12.43 2.64 15.32
C SER A 63 11.30 1.64 15.60
N PRO A 64 11.62 0.35 15.87
CA PRO A 64 10.62 -0.65 16.25
C PRO A 64 9.96 -0.34 17.60
N VAL A 65 10.61 0.44 18.46
CA VAL A 65 10.09 0.85 19.78
C VAL A 65 8.86 1.76 19.63
N SER A 66 8.72 2.46 18.50
CA SER A 66 7.57 3.31 18.20
C SER A 66 6.26 2.53 18.05
N LEU A 67 6.34 1.21 17.81
CA LEU A 67 5.17 0.40 17.52
C LEU A 67 4.18 0.34 18.69
N GLY A 68 4.67 0.15 19.92
CA GLY A 68 3.81 0.09 21.11
C GLY A 68 2.95 1.35 21.30
N PRO A 69 3.56 2.54 21.35
CA PRO A 69 2.83 3.81 21.39
C PRO A 69 1.89 4.03 20.21
N LEU A 70 2.31 3.61 19.00
CA LEU A 70 1.50 3.73 17.79
C LEU A 70 0.22 2.90 17.90
N ILE A 71 0.38 1.59 18.17
CA ILE A 71 -0.71 0.62 18.33
C ILE A 71 -1.68 1.17 19.37
N TRP A 72 -1.17 1.53 20.54
CA TRP A 72 -2.00 2.04 21.63
C TRP A 72 -2.82 3.27 21.22
N ALA A 73 -2.18 4.25 20.57
CA ALA A 73 -2.85 5.47 20.14
C ALA A 73 -3.92 5.20 19.08
N LEU A 74 -3.62 4.33 18.12
CA LEU A 74 -4.53 3.98 17.04
C LEU A 74 -5.72 3.14 17.54
N SER A 75 -5.48 2.12 18.37
CA SER A 75 -6.53 1.32 19.02
C SER A 75 -7.51 2.20 19.79
N ARG A 76 -7.01 3.10 20.65
CA ARG A 76 -7.87 4.00 21.41
C ARG A 76 -8.70 4.92 20.54
N ARG A 77 -8.19 5.31 19.37
CA ARG A 77 -8.94 6.14 18.42
C ARG A 77 -10.02 5.33 17.71
N MET A 78 -9.72 4.10 17.31
CA MET A 78 -10.66 3.21 16.63
C MET A 78 -11.76 2.70 17.57
N GLU A 79 -11.45 2.25 18.79
CA GLU A 79 -12.44 1.76 19.77
C GLU A 79 -13.53 2.80 20.10
N LYS A 80 -13.16 4.09 20.09
CA LYS A 80 -14.07 5.19 20.40
C LYS A 80 -14.81 5.74 19.19
N THR A 81 -14.47 5.28 17.97
CA THR A 81 -15.05 5.84 16.77
C THR A 81 -16.44 5.28 16.50
N ARG A 82 -17.36 6.17 16.18
CA ARG A 82 -18.66 5.85 15.59
C ARG A 82 -18.85 6.54 14.24
N SER A 83 -17.75 7.01 13.65
CA SER A 83 -17.70 7.73 12.38
C SER A 83 -17.04 6.85 11.33
N TRP A 84 -17.76 6.57 10.24
CA TRP A 84 -17.22 5.80 9.12
C TRP A 84 -15.95 6.45 8.53
N VAL A 85 -15.89 7.78 8.53
CA VAL A 85 -14.76 8.58 8.02
C VAL A 85 -13.47 8.28 8.81
N VAL A 86 -13.58 8.26 10.14
CA VAL A 86 -12.44 8.01 11.02
C VAL A 86 -12.03 6.55 10.93
N ALA A 87 -13.01 5.64 10.86
CA ALA A 87 -12.77 4.21 10.75
C ALA A 87 -12.04 3.84 9.45
N ILE A 88 -12.51 4.31 8.29
CA ILE A 88 -11.87 4.01 7.00
C ILE A 88 -10.46 4.61 6.92
N LYS A 89 -10.25 5.83 7.42
CA LYS A 89 -8.90 6.41 7.51
C LYS A 89 -7.99 5.63 8.45
N GLY A 90 -8.52 5.08 9.53
CA GLY A 90 -7.76 4.21 10.44
C GLY A 90 -7.33 2.90 9.76
N LEU A 91 -8.20 2.30 8.95
CA LEU A 91 -7.88 1.14 8.13
C LEU A 91 -6.84 1.46 7.05
N MET A 92 -7.00 2.57 6.31
CA MET A 92 -6.01 3.04 5.34
C MET A 92 -4.64 3.31 6.00
N LEU A 93 -4.63 3.87 7.21
CA LEU A 93 -3.40 4.09 7.96
C LEU A 93 -2.75 2.75 8.36
N MET A 94 -3.52 1.78 8.89
CA MET A 94 -3.01 0.43 9.15
C MET A 94 -2.49 -0.26 7.90
N HIS A 95 -3.16 -0.09 6.76
CA HIS A 95 -2.73 -0.64 5.49
C HIS A 95 -1.32 -0.15 5.13
N GLY A 96 -1.10 1.18 5.15
CA GLY A 96 0.24 1.74 4.90
C GLY A 96 1.29 1.34 5.95
N ILE A 97 0.88 1.08 7.20
CA ILE A 97 1.77 0.54 8.23
C ILE A 97 2.29 -0.86 7.84
N PHE A 98 1.43 -1.74 7.31
CA PHE A 98 1.87 -3.05 6.81
C PHE A 98 2.85 -2.92 5.63
N HIS A 99 2.66 -1.92 4.76
CA HIS A 99 3.57 -1.66 3.64
C HIS A 99 4.92 -1.04 4.03
N CYS A 100 5.07 -0.55 5.27
CA CYS A 100 6.39 -0.15 5.77
C CYS A 100 7.39 -1.33 5.84
N LYS A 101 6.93 -2.59 5.76
CA LYS A 101 7.75 -3.81 5.81
C LYS A 101 8.70 -3.89 7.03
N ALA A 102 8.37 -3.17 8.11
CA ALA A 102 9.12 -3.25 9.36
C ALA A 102 8.89 -4.63 10.00
N PRO A 103 9.94 -5.38 10.39
CA PRO A 103 9.80 -6.75 10.90
C PRO A 103 8.79 -6.85 12.06
N VAL A 104 8.85 -5.89 12.98
CA VAL A 104 7.95 -5.83 14.16
C VAL A 104 6.47 -5.71 13.79
N VAL A 105 6.14 -5.14 12.62
CA VAL A 105 4.76 -5.04 12.12
C VAL A 105 4.29 -6.38 11.54
N GLN A 106 5.19 -7.15 10.93
CA GLN A 106 4.89 -8.47 10.37
C GLN A 106 4.63 -9.52 11.46
N MET A 107 5.09 -9.26 12.69
CA MET A 107 4.82 -10.11 13.85
C MET A 107 3.39 -9.94 14.42
N MET A 108 2.57 -9.03 13.86
CA MET A 108 1.18 -8.87 14.29
C MET A 108 0.32 -10.03 13.81
N GLN A 109 -0.37 -10.70 14.75
CA GLN A 109 -1.32 -11.75 14.40
C GLN A 109 -2.67 -11.19 13.92
N ARG A 110 -3.08 -10.03 14.46
CA ARG A 110 -4.38 -9.40 14.24
C ARG A 110 -4.26 -7.88 14.29
N LEU A 111 -5.28 -7.19 13.80
CA LEU A 111 -5.36 -5.74 13.98
C LEU A 111 -5.50 -5.39 15.46
N PRO A 112 -4.98 -4.22 15.87
CA PRO A 112 -4.99 -3.85 17.28
C PRO A 112 -6.34 -3.25 17.74
N PHE A 113 -7.38 -3.35 16.91
CA PHE A 113 -8.74 -2.91 17.17
C PHE A 113 -9.70 -3.78 16.37
N ASP A 114 -10.98 -3.85 16.77
CA ASP A 114 -11.99 -4.65 16.09
C ASP A 114 -13.06 -3.76 15.43
N LEU A 115 -13.23 -3.92 14.12
CA LEU A 115 -14.27 -3.24 13.33
C LEU A 115 -15.22 -4.23 12.63
N SER A 116 -15.18 -5.53 12.99
CA SER A 116 -16.02 -6.58 12.39
C SER A 116 -17.53 -6.30 12.52
N THR A 117 -17.94 -5.65 13.62
CA THR A 117 -19.34 -5.28 13.90
C THR A 117 -19.60 -3.78 13.72
N PHE A 118 -18.67 -3.04 13.09
CA PHE A 118 -18.71 -1.58 13.00
C PHE A 118 -20.05 -1.06 12.45
N SER A 119 -20.58 -0.01 13.05
CA SER A 119 -21.73 0.73 12.53
C SER A 119 -21.58 2.22 12.80
N ASP A 120 -21.76 3.05 11.77
CA ASP A 120 -21.80 4.50 11.92
C ASP A 120 -22.95 4.90 12.87
N GLY A 121 -22.61 5.69 13.89
CA GLY A 121 -23.54 6.16 14.91
C GLY A 121 -24.00 7.61 14.71
N HIS A 122 -23.62 8.26 13.62
CA HIS A 122 -23.87 9.69 13.39
C HIS A 122 -24.92 9.95 12.30
N SER A 123 -25.39 8.91 11.61
CA SER A 123 -26.38 9.00 10.53
C SER A 123 -27.37 7.82 10.56
N LYS A 124 -28.47 7.95 9.81
CA LYS A 124 -29.48 6.88 9.69
C LYS A 124 -28.86 5.66 9.00
N PRO A 125 -29.14 4.41 9.45
CA PRO A 125 -28.62 3.19 8.82
C PRO A 125 -28.88 3.10 7.32
N SER A 126 -30.04 3.58 6.84
CA SER A 126 -30.36 3.61 5.40
C SER A 126 -29.41 4.44 4.54
N LYS A 127 -28.65 5.37 5.15
CA LYS A 127 -27.62 6.17 4.46
C LYS A 127 -26.20 5.66 4.72
N THR A 128 -26.00 4.81 5.71
CA THR A 128 -24.67 4.36 6.13
C THR A 128 -24.40 2.88 5.96
N TRP A 129 -25.38 2.09 5.54
CA TRP A 129 -25.21 0.65 5.33
C TRP A 129 -24.04 0.33 4.40
N GLY A 130 -23.88 1.06 3.29
CA GLY A 130 -22.77 0.86 2.35
C GLY A 130 -21.41 1.19 2.96
N PHE A 131 -21.32 2.30 3.72
CA PHE A 131 -20.11 2.67 4.46
C PHE A 131 -19.77 1.65 5.56
N ASN A 132 -20.77 1.11 6.26
CA ASN A 132 -20.57 0.09 7.26
C ASN A 132 -20.04 -1.21 6.62
N SER A 133 -20.58 -1.60 5.46
CA SER A 133 -20.17 -2.81 4.72
C SER A 133 -18.69 -2.73 4.33
N ILE A 134 -18.30 -1.65 3.65
CA ILE A 134 -16.92 -1.52 3.14
C ILE A 134 -15.90 -1.46 4.27
N ILE A 135 -16.25 -0.87 5.43
CA ILE A 135 -15.37 -0.84 6.61
C ILE A 135 -15.16 -2.25 7.17
N ARG A 136 -16.23 -3.05 7.28
CA ARG A 136 -16.14 -4.41 7.80
C ARG A 136 -15.35 -5.32 6.86
N GLU A 137 -15.55 -5.17 5.56
CA GLU A 137 -14.82 -5.92 4.52
C GLU A 137 -13.34 -5.55 4.52
N TYR A 138 -13.02 -4.25 4.56
CA TYR A 138 -11.64 -3.78 4.61
C TYR A 138 -10.95 -4.19 5.92
N PHE A 139 -11.67 -4.16 7.05
CA PHE A 139 -11.17 -4.72 8.30
C PHE A 139 -10.87 -6.21 8.20
N ALA A 140 -11.81 -7.01 7.65
CA ALA A 140 -11.63 -8.46 7.52
C ALA A 140 -10.40 -8.80 6.66
N PHE A 141 -10.21 -8.08 5.54
CA PHE A 141 -9.00 -8.19 4.72
C PHE A 141 -7.73 -7.91 5.54
N LEU A 142 -7.63 -6.75 6.20
CA LEU A 142 -6.43 -6.36 6.94
C LEU A 142 -6.13 -7.32 8.11
N ASP A 143 -7.17 -7.83 8.78
CA ASP A 143 -7.02 -8.74 9.91
C ASP A 143 -6.52 -10.12 9.47
N GLN A 144 -7.05 -10.64 8.35
CA GLN A 144 -6.54 -11.86 7.76
C GLN A 144 -5.12 -11.68 7.18
N ARG A 145 -4.84 -10.51 6.60
CA ARG A 145 -3.51 -10.16 6.09
C ARG A 145 -2.44 -10.24 7.19
N ALA A 146 -2.73 -9.69 8.38
CA ALA A 146 -1.82 -9.75 9.52
C ALA A 146 -1.49 -11.21 9.90
N ALA A 147 -2.51 -12.06 10.01
CA ALA A 147 -2.34 -13.47 10.35
C ALA A 147 -1.46 -14.24 9.33
N ILE A 148 -1.66 -14.01 8.03
CA ILE A 148 -0.87 -14.67 6.97
C ILE A 148 0.61 -14.26 7.02
N PHE A 149 0.91 -12.98 7.29
CA PHE A 149 2.29 -12.49 7.30
C PHE A 149 3.10 -13.02 8.50
N LEU A 150 2.47 -13.13 9.67
CA LEU A 150 3.12 -13.74 10.85
C LEU A 150 3.54 -15.19 10.58
N GLU A 151 2.70 -15.97 9.92
CA GLU A 151 3.02 -17.35 9.57
C GLU A 151 4.20 -17.46 8.61
N GLN A 152 4.35 -16.48 7.70
CA GLN A 152 5.48 -16.44 6.76
C GLN A 152 6.80 -16.12 7.44
N ASP A 153 6.80 -15.19 8.40
CA ASP A 153 8.01 -14.87 9.17
C ASP A 153 8.47 -16.05 10.03
N ASN A 154 7.53 -16.72 10.70
CA ASN A 154 7.81 -17.94 11.46
C ASN A 154 8.40 -19.05 10.57
N GLN A 155 7.92 -19.19 9.33
CA GLN A 155 8.52 -20.13 8.38
C GLN A 155 9.90 -19.68 7.91
N ASN A 156 10.11 -18.42 7.55
CA ASN A 156 11.42 -17.92 7.12
C ASN A 156 12.51 -18.05 8.19
N ASN A 157 12.15 -17.85 9.47
CA ASN A 157 13.09 -18.03 10.59
C ASN A 157 13.43 -19.50 10.84
N ASN A 158 12.51 -20.43 10.57
CA ASN A 158 12.75 -21.88 10.67
C ASN A 158 13.39 -22.47 9.39
N ASN A 159 13.25 -21.80 8.25
CA ASN A 159 13.70 -22.27 6.92
C ASN A 159 15.18 -22.03 6.63
N LYS A 160 16.00 -21.57 7.59
CA LYS A 160 17.46 -21.70 7.49
C LYS A 160 17.95 -23.16 7.60
N VAL A 161 17.05 -24.12 7.88
CA VAL A 161 17.41 -25.52 8.11
C VAL A 161 16.82 -26.50 7.10
N GLU A 162 15.78 -26.18 6.32
CA GLU A 162 15.16 -27.18 5.45
C GLU A 162 14.68 -26.60 4.11
N GLU A 163 15.60 -26.59 3.15
CA GLU A 163 15.40 -26.21 1.75
C GLU A 163 14.69 -27.35 1.01
N ARG A 164 13.42 -27.60 1.36
CA ARG A 164 12.42 -28.33 0.57
C ARG A 164 11.05 -28.06 1.20
N LEU A 165 10.41 -26.95 0.80
CA LEU A 165 8.98 -26.79 1.04
C LEU A 165 8.27 -27.97 0.37
N LEU A 166 7.65 -28.85 1.16
CA LEU A 166 6.75 -29.87 0.65
C LEU A 166 5.71 -29.16 -0.23
N LEU A 167 5.43 -29.68 -1.43
CA LEU A 167 4.50 -29.06 -2.38
C LEU A 167 3.15 -28.78 -1.70
N VAL A 168 2.71 -29.69 -0.82
CA VAL A 168 1.54 -29.52 0.03
C VAL A 168 1.57 -28.22 0.85
N GLN A 169 2.71 -27.87 1.47
CA GLN A 169 2.84 -26.62 2.24
C GLN A 169 2.79 -25.38 1.34
N GLN A 170 3.37 -25.45 0.14
CA GLN A 170 3.28 -24.37 -0.86
C GLN A 170 1.81 -24.17 -1.30
N LEU A 171 1.11 -25.26 -1.58
CA LEU A 171 -0.30 -25.26 -1.95
C LEU A 171 -1.19 -24.69 -0.83
N LEU A 172 -0.98 -25.09 0.42
CA LEU A 172 -1.71 -24.53 1.57
C LEU A 172 -1.44 -23.02 1.74
N LYS A 173 -0.21 -22.56 1.54
CA LYS A 173 0.12 -21.13 1.58
C LYS A 173 -0.58 -20.38 0.45
N LEU A 174 -0.62 -20.95 -0.74
CA LEU A 174 -1.28 -20.37 -1.91
C LEU A 174 -2.80 -20.27 -1.72
N GLU A 175 -3.45 -21.26 -1.10
CA GLU A 175 -4.87 -21.19 -0.75
C GLU A 175 -5.19 -20.01 0.20
N LYS A 176 -4.29 -19.69 1.13
CA LYS A 176 -4.44 -18.51 2.01
C LYS A 176 -4.34 -17.20 1.22
N TRP A 177 -3.41 -17.11 0.27
CA TRP A 177 -3.31 -15.94 -0.61
C TRP A 177 -4.53 -15.80 -1.52
N GLN A 178 -5.03 -16.88 -2.11
CA GLN A 178 -6.28 -16.87 -2.86
C GLN A 178 -7.45 -16.40 -1.98
N SER A 179 -7.52 -16.85 -0.72
CA SER A 179 -8.56 -16.38 0.21
C SER A 179 -8.42 -14.88 0.55
N LEU A 180 -7.20 -14.35 0.57
CA LEU A 180 -6.96 -12.92 0.77
C LEU A 180 -7.42 -12.10 -0.45
N LEU A 181 -7.19 -12.61 -1.66
CA LEU A 181 -7.71 -12.01 -2.90
C LEU A 181 -9.25 -11.99 -2.90
N ASP A 182 -9.91 -13.06 -2.44
CA ASP A 182 -11.37 -13.10 -2.31
C ASP A 182 -11.89 -11.99 -1.38
N LEU A 183 -11.15 -11.66 -0.31
CA LEU A 183 -11.52 -10.56 0.59
C LEU A 183 -11.30 -9.19 -0.04
N LEU A 184 -10.19 -8.99 -0.77
CA LEU A 184 -9.92 -7.74 -1.47
C LEU A 184 -11.02 -7.41 -2.49
N LEU A 185 -11.44 -8.41 -3.28
CA LEU A 185 -12.51 -8.27 -4.28
C LEU A 185 -13.89 -7.95 -3.64
N GLN A 186 -14.06 -8.23 -2.35
CA GLN A 186 -15.26 -7.84 -1.61
C GLN A 186 -15.27 -6.36 -1.22
N ILE A 187 -14.12 -5.70 -1.10
CA ILE A 187 -14.04 -4.30 -0.70
C ILE A 187 -14.48 -3.41 -1.87
N ARG A 188 -15.78 -3.14 -1.96
CA ARG A 188 -16.34 -2.30 -3.02
C ARG A 188 -17.50 -1.42 -2.56
N PRO A 189 -17.66 -0.22 -3.12
CA PRO A 189 -18.82 0.62 -2.86
C PRO A 189 -20.09 -0.02 -3.43
N ARG A 190 -21.12 -0.23 -2.59
CA ARG A 190 -22.40 -0.85 -2.99
C ARG A 190 -23.60 0.10 -2.95
N ALA A 191 -23.45 1.30 -2.40
CA ALA A 191 -24.53 2.27 -2.24
C ALA A 191 -24.29 3.52 -3.09
N GLU A 192 -25.36 4.10 -3.64
CA GLU A 192 -25.32 5.27 -4.53
C GLU A 192 -24.62 6.49 -3.91
N ASN A 193 -24.74 6.65 -2.59
CA ASN A 193 -24.19 7.80 -1.87
C ASN A 193 -22.71 7.65 -1.47
N MET A 194 -22.01 6.63 -1.98
CA MET A 194 -20.62 6.35 -1.64
C MET A 194 -19.60 6.98 -2.59
N LYS A 195 -20.04 7.62 -3.69
CA LYS A 195 -19.14 8.29 -4.65
C LYS A 195 -18.58 9.59 -4.05
N VAL A 196 -17.63 9.43 -3.14
CA VAL A 196 -16.91 10.49 -2.44
C VAL A 196 -15.40 10.24 -2.51
N ARG A 197 -14.61 11.30 -2.51
CA ARG A 197 -13.15 11.24 -2.71
C ARG A 197 -12.44 10.31 -1.74
N LEU A 198 -12.80 10.34 -0.46
CA LEU A 198 -12.19 9.44 0.53
C LEU A 198 -12.42 7.94 0.24
N ILE A 199 -13.57 7.58 -0.37
CA ILE A 199 -13.82 6.19 -0.77
C ILE A 199 -12.95 5.82 -1.97
N MET A 200 -12.78 6.73 -2.93
CA MET A 200 -11.88 6.49 -4.07
C MET A 200 -10.43 6.32 -3.61
N GLU A 201 -9.93 7.17 -2.69
CA GLU A 201 -8.60 7.03 -2.10
C GLU A 201 -8.43 5.68 -1.35
N ALA A 202 -9.48 5.18 -0.70
CA ALA A 202 -9.45 3.87 -0.07
C ALA A 202 -9.43 2.74 -1.11
N MET A 203 -10.17 2.88 -2.22
CA MET A 203 -10.16 1.92 -3.32
C MET A 203 -8.82 1.90 -4.05
N ASP A 204 -8.15 3.05 -4.23
CA ASP A 204 -6.78 3.09 -4.76
C ASP A 204 -5.84 2.24 -3.89
N CYS A 205 -5.98 2.31 -2.56
CA CYS A 205 -5.19 1.45 -1.66
C CYS A 205 -5.49 -0.04 -1.87
N VAL A 206 -6.75 -0.40 -2.12
CA VAL A 206 -7.17 -1.80 -2.37
C VAL A 206 -6.60 -2.30 -3.69
N ILE A 207 -6.62 -1.49 -4.74
CA ILE A 207 -6.11 -1.85 -6.06
C ILE A 207 -4.61 -2.14 -6.02
N ILE A 208 -3.82 -1.30 -5.35
CA ILE A 208 -2.37 -1.52 -5.20
C ILE A 208 -2.10 -2.86 -4.51
N GLU A 209 -2.82 -3.16 -3.43
CA GLU A 209 -2.67 -4.44 -2.73
C GLU A 209 -3.16 -5.64 -3.55
N ILE A 210 -4.18 -5.45 -4.41
CA ILE A 210 -4.61 -6.49 -5.36
C ILE A 210 -3.47 -6.86 -6.32
N TYR A 211 -2.71 -5.88 -6.84
CA TYR A 211 -1.54 -6.18 -7.68
C TYR A 211 -0.50 -7.00 -6.92
N ASP A 212 -0.17 -6.61 -5.68
CA ASP A 212 0.79 -7.33 -4.85
C ASP A 212 0.35 -8.78 -4.59
N VAL A 213 -0.90 -8.96 -4.14
CA VAL A 213 -1.45 -10.29 -3.80
C VAL A 213 -1.57 -11.17 -5.05
N TYR A 214 -2.08 -10.62 -6.15
CA TYR A 214 -2.23 -11.37 -7.39
C TYR A 214 -0.88 -11.75 -8.01
N GLY A 215 0.10 -10.85 -7.98
CA GLY A 215 1.48 -11.15 -8.41
C GLY A 215 2.11 -12.30 -7.62
N ILE A 216 1.89 -12.34 -6.29
CA ILE A 216 2.32 -13.46 -5.45
C ILE A 216 1.63 -14.77 -5.87
N ILE A 217 0.31 -14.74 -6.12
CA ILE A 217 -0.45 -15.92 -6.56
C ILE A 217 0.09 -16.45 -7.89
N CYS A 218 0.27 -15.59 -8.89
CA CYS A 218 0.83 -15.96 -10.20
C CYS A 218 2.22 -16.58 -10.09
N ASN A 219 3.11 -15.99 -9.28
CA ASN A 219 4.47 -16.50 -9.08
C ASN A 219 4.48 -17.88 -8.40
N GLU A 220 3.66 -18.08 -7.37
CA GLU A 220 3.57 -19.39 -6.71
C GLU A 220 2.92 -20.46 -7.61
N ILE A 221 1.93 -20.08 -8.42
CA ILE A 221 1.36 -20.98 -9.45
C ILE A 221 2.45 -21.40 -10.44
N ALA A 222 3.23 -20.47 -10.99
CA ALA A 222 4.32 -20.79 -11.92
C ALA A 222 5.32 -21.80 -11.31
N LYS A 223 5.68 -21.63 -10.04
CA LYS A 223 6.56 -22.59 -9.31
C LYS A 223 5.93 -23.97 -9.15
N ILE A 224 4.62 -24.07 -9.01
CA ILE A 224 3.89 -25.34 -8.92
C ILE A 224 3.85 -26.00 -10.30
N LEU A 225 3.58 -25.24 -11.37
CA LEU A 225 3.51 -25.77 -12.74
C LEU A 225 4.84 -26.44 -13.14
N LEU A 226 5.98 -25.88 -12.74
CA LEU A 226 7.31 -26.48 -12.96
C LEU A 226 7.51 -27.86 -12.31
N LYS A 227 6.67 -28.25 -11.34
CA LYS A 227 6.81 -29.49 -10.56
C LYS A 227 5.76 -30.56 -10.92
N ILE A 228 4.84 -30.27 -11.84
CA ILE A 228 3.66 -31.10 -12.15
C ILE A 228 4.01 -32.56 -12.43
N TYR A 229 5.10 -32.83 -13.16
CA TYR A 229 5.44 -34.19 -13.58
C TYR A 229 5.96 -35.10 -12.45
N SER A 230 6.12 -34.57 -11.23
CA SER A 230 6.62 -35.33 -10.07
C SER A 230 5.66 -35.38 -8.89
N VAL A 231 4.40 -34.97 -9.08
CA VAL A 231 3.42 -34.87 -7.98
C VAL A 231 2.70 -36.18 -7.70
N SER A 232 2.41 -36.44 -6.43
CA SER A 232 1.51 -37.52 -6.02
C SER A 232 0.06 -37.22 -6.41
N LYS A 233 -0.80 -38.24 -6.43
CA LYS A 233 -2.25 -38.06 -6.68
C LYS A 233 -2.92 -37.06 -5.73
N HIS A 234 -2.51 -37.03 -4.46
CA HIS A 234 -3.05 -36.08 -3.48
C HIS A 234 -2.63 -34.64 -3.79
N GLU A 235 -1.35 -34.45 -4.12
CA GLU A 235 -0.79 -33.17 -4.53
C GLU A 235 -1.40 -32.65 -5.84
N ALA A 236 -1.62 -33.54 -6.82
CA ALA A 236 -2.31 -33.20 -8.07
C ALA A 236 -3.73 -32.67 -7.81
N ALA A 237 -4.51 -33.33 -6.94
CA ALA A 237 -5.86 -32.90 -6.60
C ALA A 237 -5.88 -31.52 -5.91
N MET A 238 -4.90 -31.23 -5.05
CA MET A 238 -4.76 -29.92 -4.43
C MET A 238 -4.33 -28.85 -5.44
N ALA A 239 -3.37 -29.17 -6.32
CA ALA A 239 -2.94 -28.27 -7.39
C ALA A 239 -4.09 -27.92 -8.33
N LEU A 240 -4.88 -28.89 -8.79
CA LEU A 240 -6.07 -28.65 -9.61
C LEU A 240 -7.07 -27.71 -8.94
N ARG A 241 -7.36 -27.91 -7.64
CA ARG A 241 -8.25 -27.03 -6.89
C ARG A 241 -7.75 -25.58 -6.89
N VAL A 242 -6.46 -25.40 -6.66
CA VAL A 242 -5.81 -24.08 -6.67
C VAL A 242 -5.87 -23.44 -8.06
N LEU A 243 -5.53 -24.19 -9.12
CA LEU A 243 -5.54 -23.69 -10.50
C LEU A 243 -6.95 -23.29 -10.95
N HIS A 244 -7.95 -24.14 -10.74
CA HIS A 244 -9.35 -23.81 -11.05
C HIS A 244 -9.83 -22.57 -10.29
N LYS A 245 -9.45 -22.43 -9.01
CA LYS A 245 -9.76 -21.22 -8.25
C LYS A 245 -9.08 -19.99 -8.83
N ALA A 246 -7.81 -20.10 -9.26
CA ALA A 246 -7.09 -18.98 -9.86
C ALA A 246 -7.70 -18.53 -11.19
N MET A 247 -8.15 -19.47 -12.03
CA MET A 247 -8.89 -19.16 -13.26
C MET A 247 -10.16 -18.38 -12.96
N LYS A 248 -10.98 -18.84 -12.00
CA LYS A 248 -12.19 -18.14 -11.58
C LYS A 248 -11.88 -16.74 -11.01
N GLN A 249 -10.85 -16.63 -10.16
CA GLN A 249 -10.46 -15.35 -9.58
C GLN A 249 -9.99 -14.35 -10.63
N SER A 250 -9.35 -14.81 -11.71
CA SER A 250 -8.97 -13.96 -12.83
C SER A 250 -10.17 -13.33 -13.54
N GLU A 251 -11.25 -14.09 -13.74
CA GLU A 251 -12.50 -13.57 -14.31
C GLU A 251 -13.14 -12.53 -13.37
N GLU A 252 -13.23 -12.84 -12.08
CA GLU A 252 -13.76 -11.93 -11.06
C GLU A 252 -12.92 -10.65 -10.95
N LEU A 253 -11.60 -10.77 -11.05
CA LEU A 253 -10.66 -9.65 -11.06
C LEU A 253 -10.94 -8.72 -12.24
N SER A 254 -11.17 -9.28 -13.43
CA SER A 254 -11.46 -8.49 -14.64
C SER A 254 -12.72 -7.64 -14.45
N LEU A 255 -13.79 -8.24 -13.94
CA LEU A 255 -15.04 -7.53 -13.63
C LEU A 255 -14.85 -6.47 -12.56
N PHE A 256 -14.00 -6.72 -11.56
CA PHE A 256 -13.71 -5.77 -10.50
C PHE A 256 -12.94 -4.54 -11.01
N PHE A 257 -11.94 -4.73 -11.88
CA PHE A 257 -11.19 -3.62 -12.48
C PHE A 257 -12.07 -2.77 -13.40
N GLU A 258 -12.93 -3.39 -14.21
CA GLU A 258 -13.93 -2.66 -15.00
C GLU A 258 -14.84 -1.80 -14.11
N PHE A 259 -15.36 -2.38 -13.04
CA PHE A 259 -16.15 -1.64 -12.05
C PHE A 259 -15.36 -0.46 -11.45
N CYS A 260 -14.11 -0.67 -11.02
CA CYS A 260 -13.28 0.39 -10.44
C CYS A 260 -13.00 1.53 -11.43
N LYS A 261 -12.76 1.20 -12.71
CA LYS A 261 -12.57 2.16 -13.79
C LYS A 261 -13.84 3.00 -14.02
N GLU A 262 -15.00 2.37 -14.11
CA GLU A 262 -16.29 3.07 -14.23
C GLU A 262 -16.62 3.93 -13.01
N TYR A 263 -16.23 3.46 -11.82
CA TYR A 263 -16.42 4.18 -10.58
C TYR A 263 -15.55 5.45 -10.50
N GLY A 264 -14.40 5.46 -11.18
CA GLY A 264 -13.44 6.57 -11.24
C GLY A 264 -12.24 6.41 -10.30
N VAL A 265 -11.86 5.17 -9.99
CA VAL A 265 -10.63 4.84 -9.22
C VAL A 265 -9.43 5.03 -10.16
N LEU A 266 -8.40 5.77 -9.72
CA LEU A 266 -7.34 6.25 -10.60
C LEU A 266 -6.37 5.15 -11.01
N ASN A 267 -6.03 4.27 -10.08
CA ASN A 267 -5.05 3.19 -10.32
C ASN A 267 -5.64 1.95 -11.00
N ALA A 268 -6.90 2.01 -11.48
CA ALA A 268 -7.57 0.90 -12.15
C ALA A 268 -7.27 0.81 -13.66
N THR A 269 -6.15 1.36 -14.11
CA THR A 269 -5.92 1.67 -15.53
C THR A 269 -5.42 0.50 -16.38
N GLU A 270 -4.76 -0.50 -15.79
CA GLU A 270 -4.23 -1.65 -16.55
C GLU A 270 -4.48 -2.95 -15.79
N LEU A 271 -5.29 -3.87 -16.35
CA LEU A 271 -5.38 -5.21 -15.77
C LEU A 271 -3.97 -5.79 -15.65
N PRO A 272 -3.58 -6.37 -14.50
CA PRO A 272 -2.40 -7.22 -14.50
C PRO A 272 -2.62 -8.25 -15.61
N THR A 273 -1.67 -8.35 -16.55
CA THR A 273 -1.74 -9.30 -17.66
C THR A 273 -1.93 -10.67 -17.05
N VAL A 274 -3.18 -11.15 -17.09
CA VAL A 274 -3.55 -12.45 -16.57
C VAL A 274 -2.80 -13.44 -17.44
N THR A 275 -1.73 -14.02 -16.90
CA THR A 275 -1.12 -15.20 -17.50
C THR A 275 -2.19 -16.29 -17.46
N ARG A 276 -2.78 -16.59 -18.62
CA ARG A 276 -3.73 -17.70 -18.75
C ARG A 276 -2.98 -18.96 -18.32
N ILE A 277 -3.50 -19.62 -17.29
CA ILE A 277 -2.99 -20.92 -16.87
C ILE A 277 -3.14 -21.86 -18.08
N PRO A 278 -2.06 -22.49 -18.58
CA PRO A 278 -2.14 -23.33 -19.77
C PRO A 278 -3.13 -24.47 -19.55
N GLU A 279 -4.09 -24.62 -20.46
CA GLU A 279 -5.10 -25.70 -20.40
C GLU A 279 -4.42 -27.09 -20.41
N GLU A 280 -3.30 -27.21 -21.11
CA GLU A 280 -2.48 -28.43 -21.17
C GLU A 280 -1.96 -28.89 -19.79
N ASP A 281 -1.58 -27.95 -18.92
CA ASP A 281 -1.08 -28.25 -17.57
C ASP A 281 -2.22 -28.72 -16.65
N VAL A 282 -3.42 -28.16 -16.84
CA VAL A 282 -4.64 -28.59 -16.13
C VAL A 282 -5.02 -30.00 -16.56
N GLU A 283 -5.05 -30.27 -17.86
CA GLU A 283 -5.33 -31.60 -18.41
C GLU A 283 -4.32 -32.66 -17.95
N GLU A 284 -3.03 -32.31 -17.82
CA GLU A 284 -2.01 -33.22 -17.28
C GLU A 284 -2.27 -33.57 -15.81
N LEU A 285 -2.55 -32.56 -14.98
CA LEU A 285 -2.88 -32.80 -13.57
C LEU A 285 -4.16 -33.63 -13.41
N GLU A 286 -5.17 -33.43 -14.27
CA GLU A 286 -6.38 -34.27 -14.31
C GLU A 286 -6.06 -35.72 -14.67
N ARG A 287 -5.15 -35.95 -15.62
CA ARG A 287 -4.67 -37.30 -15.99
C ARG A 287 -3.95 -37.98 -14.84
N ILE A 288 -3.08 -37.26 -14.12
CA ILE A 288 -2.38 -37.77 -12.92
C ILE A 288 -3.39 -38.13 -11.83
N MET A 289 -4.39 -37.28 -11.58
CA MET A 289 -5.45 -37.55 -10.60
C MET A 289 -6.26 -38.82 -10.94
N ASN A 290 -6.55 -39.02 -12.23
CA ASN A 290 -7.30 -40.16 -12.75
C ASN A 290 -6.49 -41.46 -12.80
N GLY A 291 -5.19 -41.44 -12.48
CA GLY A 291 -4.34 -42.62 -12.36
C GLY A 291 -3.82 -43.17 -13.69
N VAL A 292 -3.83 -42.35 -14.74
CA VAL A 292 -3.24 -42.70 -16.04
C VAL A 292 -1.77 -42.28 -16.03
N SER A 293 -0.84 -43.24 -15.92
CA SER A 293 0.60 -42.96 -15.99
C SER A 293 1.03 -42.60 -17.41
N VAL A 294 1.80 -41.52 -17.59
CA VAL A 294 2.43 -41.15 -18.87
C VAL A 294 3.95 -41.34 -18.76
N PRO A 295 4.62 -41.87 -19.81
CA PRO A 295 6.09 -42.00 -19.84
C PRO A 295 6.76 -40.62 -19.79
N GLU A 296 7.88 -40.54 -19.06
CA GLU A 296 8.71 -39.33 -18.92
C GLU A 296 8.96 -38.65 -20.28
N LYS A 297 8.35 -37.47 -20.48
CA LYS A 297 8.75 -36.55 -21.54
C LYS A 297 9.39 -35.33 -20.90
N THR A 298 10.70 -35.23 -21.07
CA THR A 298 11.49 -34.04 -20.73
C THR A 298 11.15 -32.92 -21.73
N ILE A 299 10.23 -32.03 -21.37
CA ILE A 299 9.96 -30.81 -22.14
C ILE A 299 10.77 -29.67 -21.50
N ASN A 300 11.62 -29.04 -22.30
CA ASN A 300 12.55 -28.00 -21.88
C ASN A 300 11.83 -26.63 -21.90
N TYR A 301 11.15 -26.27 -20.81
CA TYR A 301 10.35 -25.04 -20.67
C TYR A 301 11.16 -23.74 -20.48
N LYS A 302 12.46 -23.72 -20.79
CA LYS A 302 13.35 -22.61 -20.39
C LYS A 302 13.23 -21.32 -21.20
N GLU A 303 12.57 -21.29 -22.36
CA GLU A 303 12.68 -20.13 -23.26
C GLU A 303 11.46 -19.20 -23.30
N GLY A 304 10.34 -19.51 -22.63
CA GLY A 304 9.10 -18.71 -22.76
C GLY A 304 8.65 -17.92 -21.53
N PHE A 305 9.02 -18.35 -20.31
CA PHE A 305 8.39 -17.85 -19.07
C PHE A 305 9.26 -16.90 -18.24
N GLU A 306 10.59 -16.92 -18.43
CA GLU A 306 11.52 -16.09 -17.65
C GLU A 306 11.63 -14.65 -18.21
N GLU A 307 11.53 -14.45 -19.53
CA GLU A 307 11.75 -13.13 -20.14
C GLU A 307 10.57 -12.16 -19.96
N MET A 308 9.32 -12.65 -19.95
CA MET A 308 8.14 -11.78 -19.84
C MET A 308 7.86 -11.34 -18.39
N ASN A 309 8.08 -12.23 -17.41
CA ASN A 309 7.79 -11.95 -16.00
C ASN A 309 8.86 -11.10 -15.31
N GLN A 310 10.13 -11.20 -15.70
CA GLN A 310 11.14 -10.30 -15.15
C GLN A 310 10.95 -8.89 -15.69
N MET A 311 10.70 -8.71 -16.99
CA MET A 311 10.61 -7.39 -17.61
C MET A 311 9.29 -6.67 -17.30
N GLU A 312 8.14 -7.35 -17.29
CA GLU A 312 6.86 -6.71 -16.92
C GLU A 312 6.76 -6.44 -15.41
N MET A 313 7.22 -7.35 -14.55
CA MET A 313 7.19 -7.13 -13.10
C MET A 313 8.22 -6.08 -12.67
N THR A 314 9.41 -6.04 -13.29
CA THR A 314 10.35 -4.93 -13.04
C THR A 314 9.88 -3.62 -13.68
N ALA A 315 9.21 -3.63 -14.84
CA ALA A 315 8.64 -2.41 -15.41
C ALA A 315 7.52 -1.85 -14.54
N VAL A 316 6.61 -2.68 -14.04
CA VAL A 316 5.57 -2.28 -13.09
C VAL A 316 6.20 -1.76 -11.79
N VAL A 317 7.20 -2.46 -11.23
CA VAL A 317 7.95 -1.99 -10.04
C VAL A 317 8.77 -0.72 -10.33
N GLU A 318 9.32 -0.54 -11.53
CA GLU A 318 10.09 0.65 -11.93
C GLU A 318 9.18 1.86 -12.16
N GLU A 319 7.96 1.66 -12.68
CA GLU A 319 6.99 2.72 -12.93
C GLU A 319 6.44 3.30 -11.61
N TYR A 320 6.22 2.45 -10.61
CA TYR A 320 5.89 2.90 -9.25
C TYR A 320 7.09 3.48 -8.48
N THR A 321 8.33 3.08 -8.78
CA THR A 321 9.55 3.59 -8.10
C THR A 321 10.20 4.81 -8.77
N ARG A 322 9.66 5.30 -9.89
CA ARG A 322 10.21 6.45 -10.65
C ARG A 322 10.15 7.80 -9.92
N GLY A 323 9.66 7.82 -8.67
CA GLY A 323 9.81 8.93 -7.73
C GLY A 323 11.12 8.93 -6.92
N THR A 324 11.99 7.93 -7.08
CA THR A 324 13.25 7.83 -6.32
C THR A 324 14.41 8.43 -7.12
N LEU A 325 14.89 9.60 -6.71
CA LEU A 325 16.11 10.22 -7.24
C LEU A 325 17.28 9.23 -7.14
N ARG A 326 17.84 8.80 -8.27
CA ARG A 326 19.07 7.99 -8.33
C ARG A 326 20.28 8.92 -8.23
N THR A 327 21.13 8.71 -7.22
CA THR A 327 22.48 9.30 -7.16
C THR A 327 23.38 8.56 -8.15
N ILE A 328 23.95 9.30 -9.12
CA ILE A 328 24.92 8.74 -10.08
C ILE A 328 26.32 8.85 -9.45
N ILE A 329 26.93 7.72 -9.13
CA ILE A 329 28.36 7.66 -8.81
C ILE A 329 29.10 7.50 -10.13
N THR A 330 29.83 8.54 -10.54
CA THR A 330 30.72 8.49 -11.69
C THR A 330 32.17 8.31 -11.22
N ASP A 331 32.90 7.47 -11.92
CA ASP A 331 34.34 7.21 -11.85
C ASP A 331 35.19 8.33 -12.47
N LYS A 332 34.54 9.43 -12.90
CA LYS A 332 35.19 10.69 -13.25
C LYS A 332 35.14 11.64 -12.05
N TRP A 333 36.31 11.99 -11.53
CA TRP A 333 36.45 13.04 -10.53
C TRP A 333 35.95 14.37 -11.09
N VAL A 334 34.89 14.90 -10.50
CA VAL A 334 34.50 16.30 -10.69
C VAL A 334 35.31 17.11 -9.68
N VAL A 335 36.21 17.96 -10.18
CA VAL A 335 36.88 18.96 -9.36
C VAL A 335 35.87 20.07 -9.10
N PHE A 336 35.44 20.20 -7.85
CA PHE A 336 34.73 21.38 -7.39
C PHE A 336 35.78 22.46 -7.15
N GLU A 337 35.62 23.64 -7.76
CA GLU A 337 36.42 24.80 -7.36
C GLU A 337 35.99 25.20 -5.94
N GLU A 338 36.81 24.83 -4.96
CA GLU A 338 36.82 25.44 -3.63
C GLU A 338 37.25 26.89 -3.80
N ASN A 339 36.29 27.83 -3.77
CA ASN A 339 36.63 29.21 -3.47
C ASN A 339 36.58 29.39 -1.96
N ASP A 340 37.77 29.33 -1.37
CA ASP A 340 38.07 29.54 0.03
C ASP A 340 37.59 30.91 0.57
N GLU A 341 37.06 30.81 1.78
CA GLU A 341 37.15 31.71 2.93
C GLU A 341 37.52 33.20 2.72
N GLN A 342 36.64 34.09 3.20
CA GLN A 342 37.09 35.21 4.04
C GLN A 342 36.19 35.38 5.28
N GLN A 343 36.84 35.17 6.41
CA GLN A 343 36.44 35.40 7.80
C GLN A 343 36.56 36.89 8.14
N TYR A 344 35.58 37.53 8.78
CA TYR A 344 35.71 38.68 9.71
C TYR A 344 34.32 38.85 10.36
N GLY A 345 34.11 38.84 11.68
CA GLY A 345 34.79 39.65 12.70
C GLY A 345 33.78 40.69 13.19
N PHE A 346 33.07 40.40 14.28
CA PHE A 346 32.11 41.30 14.94
C PHE A 346 32.84 42.47 15.62
N SER A 347 32.48 43.72 15.30
CA SER A 347 32.58 44.85 16.22
C SER A 347 31.57 45.95 15.86
N ASN A 348 31.01 46.54 16.90
CA ASN A 348 30.01 47.61 16.88
C ASN A 348 30.64 48.97 16.55
N GLU A 349 29.93 49.82 15.78
CA GLU A 349 29.46 51.17 16.21
C GLU A 349 29.06 52.08 15.01
N THR A 350 27.81 52.54 15.09
CA THR A 350 27.26 53.89 14.82
C THR A 350 27.63 54.73 13.56
N LYS A 351 26.55 55.01 12.79
CA LYS A 351 26.03 56.35 12.34
C LYS A 351 26.49 57.00 11.00
N ILE A 352 25.46 57.36 10.21
CA ILE A 352 25.24 58.57 9.34
C ILE A 352 25.14 58.35 7.80
N VAL A 353 23.87 58.40 7.33
CA VAL A 353 23.21 59.07 6.16
C VAL A 353 24.02 59.61 4.96
N ALA A 354 23.57 59.24 3.73
CA ALA A 354 23.21 60.06 2.53
C ALA A 354 23.29 59.17 1.25
N GLU A 355 22.21 58.82 0.53
CA GLU A 355 21.44 59.50 -0.56
C GLU A 355 22.13 59.57 -1.96
N ASP A 356 21.37 59.11 -2.99
CA ASP A 356 21.41 59.39 -4.46
C ASP A 356 22.59 58.89 -5.35
N ASP A 357 22.48 58.56 -6.65
CA ASP A 357 21.41 58.41 -7.66
C ASP A 357 22.00 57.69 -8.93
N ALA A 358 21.11 57.36 -9.87
CA ALA A 358 21.13 56.69 -11.18
C ALA A 358 22.27 56.81 -12.23
N GLY A 359 22.23 55.87 -13.21
CA GLY A 359 22.63 56.08 -14.62
C GLY A 359 23.37 54.91 -15.31
N LYS A 360 22.67 53.94 -15.91
CA LYS A 360 22.55 53.64 -17.37
C LYS A 360 23.84 53.68 -18.23
N ASP A 361 24.20 52.56 -18.88
CA ASP A 361 24.16 52.45 -20.35
C ASP A 361 24.38 51.03 -20.93
N HIS A 362 23.85 50.86 -22.14
CA HIS A 362 23.53 49.65 -22.91
C HIS A 362 24.71 48.98 -23.66
N LEU A 363 24.64 47.64 -23.87
CA LEU A 363 25.09 46.97 -25.11
C LEU A 363 24.20 45.74 -25.46
N LEU A 364 24.03 45.52 -26.77
CA LEU A 364 22.96 44.76 -27.44
C LEU A 364 23.31 43.30 -27.81
N LEU A 365 22.35 42.38 -27.57
CA LEU A 365 21.90 41.19 -28.34
C LEU A 365 22.87 39.97 -28.54
N PRO A 366 22.40 38.70 -28.73
CA PRO A 366 21.15 38.31 -29.39
C PRO A 366 20.29 37.19 -28.76
N LEU A 367 19.07 37.09 -29.31
CA LEU A 367 17.97 36.17 -29.02
C LEU A 367 18.30 34.69 -29.29
N VAL A 368 17.97 33.81 -28.33
CA VAL A 368 17.93 32.34 -28.43
C VAL A 368 16.71 31.84 -27.61
N PRO A 369 15.99 30.78 -28.05
CA PRO A 369 14.53 30.65 -27.84
C PRO A 369 14.12 30.19 -26.45
N ILE A 370 12.92 30.62 -26.06
CA ILE A 370 12.18 30.21 -24.86
C ILE A 370 11.86 28.72 -24.98
N ASN A 371 12.65 27.88 -24.32
CA ASN A 371 12.28 26.49 -24.06
C ASN A 371 11.76 26.37 -22.62
N ASN A 372 10.45 26.15 -22.54
CA ASN A 372 9.74 25.39 -21.51
C ASN A 372 10.20 25.61 -20.07
N VAL A 373 9.60 26.62 -19.43
CA VAL A 373 9.31 26.55 -18.00
C VAL A 373 8.54 25.23 -17.78
N PRO A 374 8.99 24.33 -16.89
CA PRO A 374 8.16 23.18 -16.54
C PRO A 374 6.91 23.74 -15.88
N VAL A 375 5.78 23.57 -16.56
CA VAL A 375 4.46 23.75 -15.96
C VAL A 375 4.46 22.84 -14.74
N TYR A 376 4.47 23.45 -13.56
CA TYR A 376 4.28 22.76 -12.30
C TYR A 376 2.90 22.12 -12.37
N ASN A 377 2.86 20.81 -12.64
CA ASN A 377 1.63 20.04 -12.65
C ASN A 377 1.15 19.93 -11.19
N PRO A 378 0.00 20.53 -10.80
CA PRO A 378 -0.40 20.57 -9.40
C PRO A 378 -1.09 19.27 -8.91
N TYR A 379 -0.96 18.16 -9.65
CA TYR A 379 -1.73 16.94 -9.40
C TYR A 379 -0.94 15.62 -9.42
N GLU A 380 0.35 15.63 -9.13
CA GLU A 380 1.04 14.38 -8.78
C GLU A 380 1.03 14.19 -7.27
N LEU A 381 0.02 13.46 -6.81
CA LEU A 381 -0.09 12.95 -5.46
C LEU A 381 0.64 11.59 -5.42
N PRO A 382 1.76 11.43 -4.70
CA PRO A 382 2.28 10.10 -4.44
C PRO A 382 1.22 9.32 -3.65
N ASP A 383 0.94 8.12 -4.12
CA ASP A 383 -0.03 7.20 -3.54
C ASP A 383 0.28 6.96 -2.06
N LEU A 384 -0.75 6.80 -1.24
CA LEU A 384 -0.60 6.67 0.22
C LEU A 384 0.26 5.46 0.62
N ILE A 385 0.33 4.46 -0.26
CA ILE A 385 0.97 3.17 -0.02
C ILE A 385 1.94 2.72 -1.12
N SER A 386 2.01 3.41 -2.27
CA SER A 386 3.06 3.15 -3.27
C SER A 386 4.35 3.79 -2.76
N PHE A 387 5.33 2.96 -2.42
CA PHE A 387 6.65 3.36 -1.93
C PHE A 387 7.74 2.78 -2.83
#